data_AF-A0AAV2B875-F1
#
_entry.id   AF-A0AAV2B875-F1
#
_cell.length_a   1.000
_cell.length_b   1.000
_cell.length_c   1.000
_cell.angle_alpha   90.00
_cell.angle_beta   90.00
_cell.angle_gamma   90.00
#
_symmetry.space_group_name_H-M   'P 1'
#
loop_
_entity.id
_entity.type
_entity.pdbx_description
1 polymer ?
#
loop_
_entity_poly.entity_id
_entity_poly.type
_entity_poly.pdbx_seq_one_letter_code
_entity_poly.pdbx_strand_id
1 'polypeptide(L)'
;MKPGDSLIICIQTLLTRYTIGIIYIMLSLFEKFQCFLPSDLAPAYCGQMWILSNFQNPECTSRILSYFETVASFKVPEGMEILEIVPIPVLCGGHFYEYLLDLNNQHMHQRLRSLISTEKHRLKISH
;
A
#
# COMPACT_ATOMS: atom_id res chain seq x y z
N MET A 1 16.88 5.53 -9.37
CA MET A 1 17.40 5.27 -8.01
C MET A 1 18.77 4.63 -8.14
N LYS A 2 19.69 4.91 -7.21
CA LYS A 2 21.01 4.29 -7.13
C LYS A 2 20.97 3.10 -6.15
N PRO A 3 21.84 2.09 -6.32
CA PRO A 3 21.99 1.04 -5.32
C PRO A 3 22.17 1.64 -3.91
N GLY A 4 21.46 1.11 -2.91
CA GLY A 4 21.46 1.62 -1.54
C GLY A 4 20.37 2.65 -1.20
N ASP A 5 19.74 3.26 -2.21
CA ASP A 5 18.69 4.26 -1.99
C ASP A 5 17.47 3.65 -1.27
N SER A 6 16.68 4.52 -0.63
CA SER A 6 15.38 4.17 -0.07
C SER A 6 14.25 4.90 -0.81
N LEU A 7 13.07 4.29 -0.84
CA LEU A 7 11.84 4.86 -1.35
C LEU A 7 10.80 4.92 -0.24
N ILE A 8 10.19 6.08 -0.06
CA ILE A 8 9.08 6.27 0.89
C ILE A 8 7.80 6.46 0.08
N ILE A 9 6.78 5.68 0.38
CA ILE A 9 5.47 5.72 -0.28
C ILE A 9 4.39 5.90 0.78
N CYS A 10 3.56 6.93 0.61
CA CYS A 10 2.36 7.12 1.43
C CYS A 10 1.16 6.51 0.70
N ILE A 11 0.49 5.56 1.35
CA ILE A 11 -0.61 4.78 0.75
C ILE A 11 -1.84 4.94 1.62
N GLN A 12 -2.95 5.37 1.03
CA GLN A 12 -4.20 5.53 1.78
C GLN A 12 -4.71 4.19 2.33
N THR A 13 -4.82 3.17 1.49
CA THR A 13 -5.23 1.82 1.90
C THR A 13 -4.64 0.76 0.97
N LEU A 14 -4.49 -0.47 1.47
CA LEU A 14 -4.09 -1.64 0.70
C LEU A 14 -5.22 -2.67 0.63
N LEU A 15 -6.42 -2.21 0.28
CA LEU A 15 -7.62 -3.06 0.19
C LEU A 15 -7.90 -3.53 -1.25
N THR A 16 -7.32 -2.87 -2.24
CA THR A 16 -7.48 -3.24 -3.66
C THR A 16 -6.34 -4.13 -4.11
N ARG A 17 -6.67 -5.09 -4.98
CA ARG A 17 -5.69 -6.02 -5.55
C ARG A 17 -4.68 -5.29 -6.43
N TYR A 18 -5.11 -4.22 -7.11
CA TYR A 18 -4.25 -3.34 -7.89
C TYR A 18 -3.15 -2.70 -7.04
N THR A 19 -3.50 -2.03 -5.94
CA THR A 19 -2.50 -1.35 -5.09
C THR A 19 -1.62 -2.36 -4.37
N ILE A 20 -2.17 -3.49 -3.91
CA ILE A 20 -1.38 -4.60 -3.35
C ILE A 20 -0.37 -5.11 -4.40
N GLY A 21 -0.80 -5.30 -5.65
CA GLY A 21 0.06 -5.75 -6.73
C GLY A 21 1.24 -4.81 -6.98
N ILE A 22 1.02 -3.49 -6.93
CA ILE A 22 2.10 -2.51 -7.05
C ILE A 22 3.12 -2.71 -5.92
N ILE A 23 2.66 -2.78 -4.67
CA ILE A 23 3.56 -2.95 -3.53
C ILE A 23 4.30 -4.27 -3.57
N TYR A 24 3.62 -5.36 -3.95
CA TYR A 24 4.24 -6.67 -4.12
C TYR A 24 5.40 -6.64 -5.12
N ILE A 25 5.20 -6.02 -6.29
CA ILE A 25 6.26 -5.88 -7.30
C ILE A 25 7.40 -5.01 -6.76
N MET A 26 7.07 -3.88 -6.11
CA MET A 26 8.07 -2.95 -5.57
C MET A 26 8.92 -3.61 -4.49
N LEU A 27 8.36 -4.47 -3.64
CA LEU A 27 9.12 -5.18 -2.60
C LEU A 27 10.26 -6.03 -3.17
N SER A 28 10.16 -6.53 -4.40
CA SER A 28 11.24 -7.29 -5.04
C SER A 28 12.47 -6.46 -5.42
N LEU A 29 12.36 -5.12 -5.41
CA LEU A 29 13.43 -4.20 -5.79
C LEU A 29 14.32 -3.79 -4.61
N PHE A 30 13.89 -4.08 -3.38
CA PHE A 30 14.52 -3.62 -2.14
C PHE A 30 14.81 -4.80 -1.22
N GLU A 31 15.89 -4.69 -0.44
CA GLU A 31 16.23 -5.76 0.51
C GLU A 31 15.28 -5.79 1.70
N LYS A 32 14.85 -4.61 2.16
CA LYS A 32 14.08 -4.46 3.40
C LYS A 32 12.92 -3.51 3.20
N PHE A 33 11.87 -3.73 3.98
CA PHE A 33 10.77 -2.79 4.07
C PHE A 33 10.31 -2.62 5.52
N GLN A 34 9.70 -1.46 5.77
CA GLN A 34 9.01 -1.14 7.02
C GLN A 34 7.69 -0.46 6.67
N CYS A 35 6.64 -0.78 7.41
CA CYS A 35 5.35 -0.09 7.31
C CYS A 35 5.04 0.57 8.65
N PHE A 36 4.75 1.86 8.60
CA PHE A 36 4.27 2.64 9.73
C PHE A 36 2.80 2.93 9.54
N LEU A 37 2.01 2.46 10.50
CA LEU A 37 0.61 2.85 10.62
C LEU A 37 0.51 4.20 11.34
N PRO A 38 -0.48 5.03 10.99
CA PRO A 38 -0.72 6.28 11.68
C PRO A 38 -1.03 6.03 13.16
N SER A 39 -0.66 6.98 14.04
CA SER A 39 -0.96 6.87 15.47
C SER A 39 -2.47 6.94 15.74
N ASP A 40 -2.92 6.48 16.90
CA ASP A 40 -4.34 6.53 17.29
C ASP A 40 -4.92 7.95 17.33
N LEU A 41 -4.05 8.97 17.43
CA LEU A 41 -4.41 10.39 17.44
C LEU A 41 -4.43 11.01 16.02
N ALA A 42 -3.93 10.29 15.03
CA ALA A 42 -3.90 10.78 13.66
C ALA A 42 -5.33 10.88 13.10
N PRO A 43 -5.58 11.84 12.19
CA PRO A 43 -6.85 11.94 11.51
C PRO A 43 -7.21 10.66 10.76
N ALA A 44 -8.49 10.31 10.69
CA ALA A 44 -8.96 9.07 10.07
C ALA A 44 -8.69 8.96 8.54
N TYR A 45 -8.28 10.05 7.89
CA TYR A 45 -7.84 10.06 6.49
C TYR A 45 -6.32 9.83 6.33
N CYS A 46 -5.59 9.66 7.43
CA CYS A 46 -4.17 9.38 7.39
C CYS A 46 -3.95 7.94 6.88
N GLY A 47 -3.11 7.80 5.86
CA GLY A 47 -2.75 6.52 5.29
C GLY A 47 -1.56 5.88 6.01
N GLN A 48 -1.07 4.81 5.42
CA GLN A 48 0.12 4.06 5.81
C GLN A 48 1.36 4.67 5.16
N MET A 49 2.49 4.65 5.87
CA MET A 49 3.79 5.03 5.31
C MET A 49 4.65 3.79 5.13
N TRP A 50 5.04 3.52 3.90
CA TRP A 50 5.90 2.41 3.52
C TRP A 50 7.29 2.92 3.21
N ILE A 51 8.30 2.36 3.88
CA ILE A 51 9.71 2.64 3.65
C ILE A 51 10.32 1.38 3.05
N LEU A 52 10.75 1.46 1.80
CA LEU A 52 11.47 0.41 1.08
C LEU A 52 12.94 0.82 1.05
N SER A 53 13.82 -0.01 1.60
CA SER A 53 15.21 0.36 1.87
C SER A 53 16.22 -0.56 1.22
N ASN A 54 17.39 0.01 0.93
CA ASN A 54 18.49 -0.65 0.26
C ASN A 54 18.08 -1.20 -1.12
N PHE A 55 17.77 -0.28 -2.04
CA PHE A 55 17.50 -0.62 -3.44
C PHE A 55 18.65 -1.44 -4.01
N GLN A 56 18.36 -2.65 -4.51
CA GLN A 56 19.40 -3.59 -4.95
C GLN A 56 19.81 -3.41 -6.41
N ASN A 57 19.22 -2.45 -7.13
CA ASN A 57 19.35 -2.27 -8.58
C ASN A 57 19.33 -3.60 -9.36
N PRO A 58 18.33 -4.46 -9.13
CA PRO A 58 18.31 -5.75 -9.80
C PRO A 58 18.18 -5.54 -11.31
N GLU A 59 18.77 -6.44 -12.09
CA GLU A 59 18.65 -6.45 -13.57
C GLU A 59 17.18 -6.45 -14.04
N CYS A 60 16.26 -6.90 -13.18
CA CYS A 60 14.82 -6.89 -13.45
C CYS A 60 14.16 -5.50 -13.31
N THR A 61 14.86 -4.47 -12.82
CA THR A 61 14.28 -3.12 -12.64
C THR A 61 13.75 -2.57 -13.96
N SER A 62 14.49 -2.71 -15.06
CA SER A 62 14.06 -2.27 -16.39
C SER A 62 12.81 -3.02 -16.87
N ARG A 63 12.71 -4.31 -16.57
CA ARG A 63 11.54 -5.14 -16.89
C ARG A 63 10.31 -4.72 -16.09
N ILE A 64 10.48 -4.41 -14.80
CA ILE A 64 9.41 -3.94 -13.92
C ILE A 64 8.92 -2.56 -14.38
N LEU A 65 9.83 -1.65 -14.72
CA LEU A 65 9.46 -0.33 -15.26
C LEU A 65 8.70 -0.47 -16.58
N SER A 66 9.20 -1.28 -17.52
CA SER A 66 8.52 -1.55 -18.79
C SER A 66 7.14 -2.19 -18.59
N TYR A 67 7.01 -3.07 -17.58
CA TYR A 67 5.71 -3.64 -17.21
C TYR A 67 4.74 -2.56 -16.72
N PHE A 68 5.16 -1.67 -15.81
CA PHE A 68 4.33 -0.56 -15.34
C PHE A 68 3.98 0.42 -16.45
N GLU A 69 4.91 0.71 -17.38
CA GLU A 69 4.63 1.51 -18.58
C GLU A 69 3.58 0.85 -19.48
N THR A 70 3.63 -0.48 -19.62
CA THR A 70 2.63 -1.25 -20.36
C THR A 70 1.25 -1.16 -19.71
N VAL A 71 1.18 -1.33 -18.39
CA VAL A 71 -0.07 -1.17 -17.62
C VAL A 71 -0.61 0.25 -17.75
N ALA A 72 0.25 1.27 -17.60
CA ALA A 72 -0.15 2.68 -17.66
C ALA A 72 -0.58 3.13 -19.06
N SER A 73 -0.02 2.54 -20.12
CA SER A 73 -0.39 2.83 -21.51
C SER A 73 -1.59 2.04 -22.00
N PHE A 74 -2.10 1.10 -21.20
CA PHE A 74 -3.27 0.30 -21.56
C PHE A 74 -4.51 1.18 -21.68
N LYS A 75 -5.10 1.23 -22.87
CA LYS A 75 -6.35 1.98 -23.11
C LYS A 75 -7.53 1.20 -22.56
N VAL A 76 -7.93 1.55 -21.35
CA VAL A 76 -9.09 0.96 -20.71
C VAL A 76 -10.36 1.53 -21.36
N PRO A 77 -11.31 0.68 -21.81
CA PRO A 77 -12.59 1.15 -22.33
C PRO A 77 -13.36 1.99 -21.30
N GLU A 78 -14.26 2.85 -21.79
CA GLU A 78 -15.12 3.64 -20.92
C GLU A 78 -15.94 2.75 -19.98
N GLY A 79 -15.93 3.07 -18.69
CA GLY A 79 -16.61 2.28 -17.64
C GLY A 79 -15.88 1.03 -17.18
N MET A 80 -14.67 0.75 -17.69
CA MET A 80 -13.81 -0.34 -17.20
C MET A 80 -12.64 0.21 -16.38
N GLU A 81 -12.03 -0.66 -15.57
CA GLU A 81 -10.81 -0.37 -14.81
C GLU A 81 -9.91 -1.60 -14.73
N ILE A 82 -8.60 -1.38 -14.56
CA ILE A 82 -7.65 -2.46 -14.32
C ILE A 82 -7.70 -2.83 -12.84
N LEU A 83 -8.30 -3.99 -12.54
CA LEU A 83 -8.46 -4.46 -11.15
C LEU A 83 -7.21 -5.14 -10.60
N GLU A 84 -6.36 -5.69 -11.47
CA GLU A 84 -5.27 -6.58 -11.10
C GLU A 84 -4.08 -6.45 -12.05
N ILE A 85 -2.89 -6.37 -11.48
CA ILE A 85 -1.60 -6.39 -12.20
C ILE A 85 -0.69 -7.52 -11.72
N VAL A 86 -1.08 -8.22 -10.66
CA VAL A 86 -0.44 -9.45 -10.19
C VAL A 86 -1.56 -10.43 -9.87
N PRO A 87 -1.54 -11.66 -10.40
CA PRO A 87 -2.60 -12.64 -10.15
C PRO A 87 -2.88 -12.82 -8.65
N ILE A 88 -4.16 -12.76 -8.23
CA ILE A 88 -4.58 -13.06 -6.85
C ILE A 88 -3.93 -14.32 -6.28
N PRO A 89 -3.83 -15.45 -7.02
CA PRO A 89 -3.20 -16.65 -6.47
C PRO A 89 -1.75 -16.45 -6.04
N VAL A 90 -1.02 -15.53 -6.70
CA VAL A 90 0.34 -15.15 -6.32
C VAL A 90 0.32 -14.26 -5.07
N LEU A 91 -0.61 -13.30 -5.01
CA LEU A 91 -0.73 -12.38 -3.87
C LEU A 91 -1.20 -13.07 -2.59
N CYS A 92 -2.04 -14.12 -2.70
CA CYS A 92 -2.64 -14.85 -1.59
C CYS A 92 -1.85 -16.10 -1.17
N GLY A 93 -0.75 -16.44 -1.86
CA GLY A 93 -0.10 -17.74 -1.75
C GLY A 93 0.93 -17.93 -0.63
N GLY A 94 1.06 -17.01 0.35
CA GLY A 94 2.07 -17.17 1.40
C GLY A 94 2.15 -16.03 2.42
N HIS A 95 3.31 -15.92 3.09
CA HIS A 95 3.52 -14.99 4.22
C HIS A 95 3.25 -13.52 3.90
N PHE A 96 3.39 -13.11 2.64
CA PHE A 96 3.04 -11.76 2.22
C PHE A 96 1.55 -11.46 2.43
N TYR A 97 0.68 -12.42 2.13
CA TYR A 97 -0.76 -12.30 2.34
C TYR A 97 -1.11 -12.18 3.82
N GLU A 98 -0.54 -13.08 4.64
CA GLU A 98 -0.76 -13.09 6.10
C GLU A 98 -0.34 -11.75 6.71
N TYR A 99 0.85 -11.26 6.35
CA TYR A 99 1.34 -9.95 6.76
C TYR A 99 0.39 -8.81 6.35
N LEU A 100 -0.08 -8.80 5.09
CA LEU A 100 -0.99 -7.77 4.61
C LEU A 100 -2.35 -7.82 5.29
N LEU A 101 -2.87 -9.01 5.57
CA LEU A 101 -4.14 -9.19 6.25
C LEU A 101 -4.07 -8.60 7.65
N ASP A 102 -3.02 -8.94 8.41
CA ASP A 102 -2.80 -8.41 9.74
C ASP A 102 -2.62 -6.88 9.73
N LEU A 103 -1.81 -6.38 8.81
CA LEU A 103 -1.58 -4.94 8.66
C LEU A 103 -2.88 -4.19 8.35
N ASN A 104 -3.68 -4.69 7.41
CA ASN A 104 -4.94 -4.07 7.03
C ASN A 104 -5.96 -4.11 8.19
N ASN A 105 -6.04 -5.22 8.93
CA ASN A 105 -6.90 -5.33 10.09
C ASN A 105 -6.51 -4.33 11.19
N GLN A 106 -5.21 -4.21 11.48
CA GLN A 106 -4.70 -3.23 12.44
C GLN A 106 -5.03 -1.80 12.02
N HIS A 107 -4.76 -1.47 10.74
CA HIS A 107 -5.05 -0.16 10.18
C HIS A 107 -6.54 0.20 10.26
N MET A 108 -7.42 -0.73 9.90
CA MET A 108 -8.87 -0.50 9.95
C MET A 108 -9.38 -0.33 11.39
N HIS A 109 -8.88 -1.11 12.34
CA HIS A 109 -9.22 -0.94 13.76
C HIS A 109 -8.78 0.44 14.29
N GLN A 110 -7.58 0.90 13.96
CA GLN A 110 -7.10 2.22 14.36
C GLN A 110 -7.97 3.34 13.77
N ARG A 111 -8.30 3.26 12.47
CA ARG A 111 -9.18 4.24 11.82
C ARG A 111 -10.56 4.29 12.47
N LEU A 112 -11.14 3.13 12.78
CA LEU A 112 -12.43 3.07 13.46
C LEU A 112 -12.37 3.74 14.86
N ARG A 113 -11.32 3.50 15.63
CA ARG A 113 -11.11 4.14 16.94
C ARG A 113 -10.96 5.66 16.81
N SER A 114 -10.19 6.13 15.84
CA SER A 114 -10.01 7.56 15.55
C SER A 114 -11.34 8.22 15.21
N LEU A 115 -12.14 7.62 14.31
CA LEU A 115 -13.48 8.10 13.95
C LEU A 115 -14.42 8.19 15.16
N ILE A 116 -14.47 7.16 16.00
CA ILE A 116 -15.30 7.15 17.22
C ILE A 116 -14.85 8.26 18.18
N SER A 117 -13.54 8.48 18.33
CA SER A 117 -12.99 9.54 19.18
C SER A 117 -13.40 10.93 18.67
N THR A 118 -13.25 11.17 17.36
CA THR A 118 -13.66 12.43 16.73
C THR A 118 -15.16 12.68 16.90
N GLU A 119 -16.00 11.68 16.67
CA GLU A 119 -17.46 11.84 16.78
C GLU A 119 -17.90 12.10 18.23
N LYS A 120 -17.31 11.38 19.20
CA LYS A 120 -17.54 11.64 20.63
C LYS A 120 -17.16 13.07 21.02
N HIS A 121 -16.08 13.61 20.46
CA HIS A 121 -15.68 14.99 20.71
C HIS A 121 -16.69 15.98 20.13
N ARG A 122 -17.16 15.74 18.90
CA ARG A 122 -18.20 16.56 18.25
C ARG A 122 -19.50 16.60 19.04
N LEU A 123 -19.94 15.45 19.57
CA LEU A 123 -21.14 15.33 20.40
C LEU A 123 -21.01 16.00 21.78
N LYS A 124 -19.79 16.08 22.34
CA LYS A 124 -19.54 16.78 23.61
C LYS A 124 -19.49 18.30 23.47
N ILE A 125 -19.23 18.82 22.28
CA ILE A 125 -19.20 20.27 21.99
C ILE A 125 -20.60 20.80 21.64
N SER A 126 -21.61 19.93 21.53
CA SER A 126 -22.99 20.31 21.16
C SER A 126 -23.89 20.72 22.35
N HIS A 127 -23.32 21.01 23.52
CA HIS A 127 -24.04 21.47 24.71
C HIS A 127 -23.52 22.82 25.20
#